data_AF-A0A950HET1-F1
#
_entry.id   AF-A0A950HET1-F1
#
_cell.length_a   1.000
_cell.length_b   1.000
_cell.length_c   1.000
_cell.angle_alpha   90.00
_cell.angle_beta   90.00
_cell.angle_gamma   90.00
#
_symmetry.space_group_name_H-M   'P 1'
#
loop_
_entity.id
_entity.type
_entity.pdbx_description
1 polymer ?
#
loop_
_entity_poly.entity_id
_entity_poly.type
_entity_poly.pdbx_seq_one_letter_code
_entity_poly.pdbx_strand_id
1 'polypeptide(L)' 'SQVIKAIVPLAEMFGYATHMRSSTQGRATYSMHFARYEEAPRSVSEEIIARVQGRATTK' A
#
# COMPACT_ATOMS: atom_id res chain seq x y z
N SER A 1 -17.04 -17.78 -8.95
CA SER A 1 -15.97 -17.11 -8.19
C SER A 1 -15.03 -16.44 -9.17
N GLN A 2 -14.81 -15.14 -9.06
CA GLN A 2 -13.90 -14.40 -9.95
C GLN A 2 -12.64 -14.06 -9.15
N VAL A 3 -11.48 -14.36 -9.73
CA VAL A 3 -10.18 -14.06 -9.12
C VAL A 3 -9.58 -12.85 -9.83
N ILE A 4 -9.32 -11.79 -9.08
CA ILE A 4 -8.66 -10.57 -9.59
C ILE A 4 -7.19 -10.64 -9.23
N LYS A 5 -6.31 -10.50 -10.23
CA LYS A 5 -4.86 -10.41 -10.06
C LYS A 5 -4.45 -8.97 -10.30
N ALA A 6 -3.72 -8.39 -9.36
CA ALA A 6 -3.21 -7.04 -9.45
C ALA A 6 -1.82 -6.95 -8.81
N ILE A 7 -1.01 -6.01 -9.31
CA ILE A 7 0.26 -5.63 -8.70
C ILE A 7 0.01 -4.30 -8.01
N VAL A 8 0.30 -4.25 -6.72
CA VAL A 8 0.05 -3.09 -5.87
C VAL A 8 1.28 -2.82 -5.00
N PRO A 9 1.64 -1.56 -4.75
CA PRO A 9 2.71 -1.23 -3.82
C PRO A 9 2.39 -1.77 -2.42
N LEU A 10 3.37 -2.42 -1.78
CA LEU A 10 3.19 -3.01 -0.45
C LEU A 10 2.84 -1.94 0.61
N ALA A 11 3.36 -0.72 0.44
CA ALA A 11 3.08 0.41 1.35
C ALA A 11 1.58 0.72 1.47
N GLU A 12 0.83 0.58 0.37
CA GLU A 12 -0.61 0.86 0.30
C GLU A 12 -1.48 -0.28 0.84
N MET A 13 -0.89 -1.45 1.13
CA MET A 13 -1.64 -2.61 1.61
C MET A 13 -1.91 -2.56 3.12
N PHE A 14 -1.34 -1.58 3.83
CA PHE A 14 -1.65 -1.35 5.24
C PHE A 14 -3.13 -0.96 5.40
N GLY A 15 -3.90 -1.73 6.14
CA GLY A 15 -5.35 -1.51 6.32
C GLY A 15 -6.25 -2.05 5.21
N TYR A 16 -5.69 -2.59 4.11
CA TYR A 16 -6.48 -3.14 3.00
C TYR A 16 -7.46 -4.23 3.42
N ALA A 17 -7.08 -5.07 4.41
CA ALA A 17 -7.95 -6.11 4.94
C ALA A 17 -9.30 -5.58 5.45
N THR A 18 -9.29 -4.42 6.13
CA THR A 18 -10.49 -3.79 6.67
C THR A 18 -11.34 -3.22 5.55
N HIS A 19 -10.73 -2.53 4.59
CA HIS A 19 -11.43 -2.00 3.42
C HIS A 19 -12.10 -3.11 2.60
N MET A 20 -11.38 -4.20 2.33
CA MET A 20 -11.91 -5.34 1.57
C MET A 20 -13.09 -6.01 2.29
N ARG A 21 -13.02 -6.18 3.62
CA ARG A 21 -14.15 -6.71 4.39
C ARG A 21 -15.37 -5.81 4.30
N SER A 22 -15.19 -4.50 4.40
CA SER A 22 -16.29 -3.54 4.24
C SER A 22 -16.92 -3.62 2.85
N SER A 23 -16.11 -3.54 1.78
CA SER A 23 -16.58 -3.53 0.39
C SER A 23 -17.25 -4.84 -0.04
N THR A 24 -16.79 -5.98 0.48
CA THR A 24 -17.30 -7.31 0.08
C THR A 24 -18.26 -7.91 1.10
N GLN A 25 -18.66 -7.14 2.12
CA GLN A 25 -19.46 -7.62 3.25
C GLN A 25 -18.85 -8.88 3.89
N GLY A 26 -17.53 -8.91 4.04
CA GLY A 26 -16.79 -9.98 4.69
C GLY A 26 -16.62 -11.27 3.87
N ARG A 27 -17.02 -11.28 2.59
CA ARG A 27 -17.03 -12.51 1.76
C ARG A 27 -15.77 -12.73 0.94
N ALA A 28 -14.95 -11.71 0.71
CA ALA A 28 -13.73 -11.86 -0.07
C ALA A 28 -12.56 -12.38 0.76
N THR A 29 -11.67 -13.10 0.08
CA THR A 29 -10.37 -13.55 0.57
C THR A 29 -9.30 -13.01 -0.36
N TYR A 30 -8.13 -12.66 0.19
CA TYR A 30 -6.98 -12.21 -0.59
C TYR A 30 -5.72 -12.94 -0.13
N SER A 31 -4.76 -13.09 -1.05
CA SER A 31 -3.40 -13.57 -0.75
C SER A 31 -2.40 -12.65 -1.41
N MET A 32 -1.37 -12.23 -0.67
CA MET A 32 -0.29 -11.40 -1.20
C MET A 32 1.00 -12.20 -1.29
N HIS A 33 1.75 -12.00 -2.38
CA HIS A 33 3.09 -12.55 -2.56
C HIS A 33 4.01 -11.42 -3.02
N PHE A 34 5.24 -11.39 -2.50
CA PHE A 34 6.25 -10.45 -2.95
C PHE A 34 6.56 -10.70 -4.44
N ALA A 35 6.52 -9.64 -5.25
CA ALA A 35 6.78 -9.72 -6.69
C ALA A 35 8.17 -9.17 -7.06
N ARG A 36 8.41 -7.88 -6.79
CA ARG A 36 9.67 -7.18 -7.10
C ARG A 36 9.77 -5.86 -6.34
N TYR A 37 10.95 -5.24 -6.38
CA TYR A 37 11.13 -3.83 -6.08
C TYR A 37 10.88 -2.99 -7.34
N GLU A 38 10.33 -1.79 -7.14
CA GLU A 38 10.08 -0.81 -8.18
C GLU A 38 10.43 0.58 -7.62
N GLU A 39 10.87 1.49 -8.48
CA GLU A 39 11.19 2.85 -8.08
C GLU A 39 9.92 3.56 -7.59
N ALA A 40 9.97 4.14 -6.39
CA ALA A 40 8.84 4.87 -5.86
C ALA A 40 8.68 6.20 -6.63
N PRO A 41 7.43 6.63 -6.92
CA PRO A 41 7.18 7.93 -7.55
C PRO A 41 7.89 9.06 -6.82
N ARG A 42 8.41 10.06 -7.56
CA ARG A 42 9.23 11.14 -7.00
C ARG A 42 8.58 11.83 -5.79
N SER A 43 7.28 12.09 -5.84
CA SER A 43 6.52 12.69 -4.74
C SER A 43 6.60 11.88 -3.44
N VAL A 44 6.43 10.56 -3.52
CA VAL A 44 6.49 9.65 -2.36
C VAL A 44 7.92 9.49 -1.88
N SER A 45 8.88 9.39 -2.81
CA SER A 45 10.31 9.28 -2.50
C SER A 45 10.81 10.50 -1.74
N GLU A 46 10.48 11.71 -2.19
CA GLU A 46 10.86 12.96 -1.54
C GLU A 46 10.26 13.09 -0.13
N GLU A 47 8.99 12.71 0.04
CA GLU A 47 8.33 12.70 1.35
C GLU A 47 9.02 11.73 2.32
N ILE A 48 9.30 10.50 1.88
CA ILE A 48 9.97 9.49 2.70
C ILE A 48 11.38 9.96 3.06
N ILE A 49 12.14 10.49 2.10
CA ILE A 49 13.49 11.02 2.35
C ILE A 49 13.44 12.17 3.34
N ALA A 50 12.51 13.11 3.19
CA ALA A 50 12.34 14.24 4.11
C ALA A 50 11.98 13.78 5.54
N ARG A 51 11.10 12.78 5.66
CA ARG A 51 10.72 12.16 6.93
C ARG A 51 11.91 11.46 7.60
N VAL A 52 12.70 10.71 6.83
CA VAL A 52 13.89 10.00 7.34
C VAL A 52 15.00 10.97 7.73
N GLN A 53 15.16 12.08 7.00
CA GLN A 53 16.14 13.13 7.30
C GLN A 53 15.75 14.03 8.48
N GLY A 54 14.61 13.79 9.14
CA GLY A 54 14.23 14.50 10.35
C GLY A 54 13.85 15.96 10.14
N ARG A 55 13.55 16.39 8.90
CA ARG A 55 12.87 17.67 8.64
C ARG A 55 11.40 17.52 9.00
N ALA A 56 11.13 17.32 10.29
CA ALA A 56 9.80 17.51 10.85
C ALA A 56 9.45 18.98 10.66
N THR A 57 8.59 19.29 9.69
CA THR A 57 7.87 20.54 9.66
C THR A 57 6.97 20.57 10.89
N THR A 58 7.50 21.16 11.96
CA THR A 58 6.71 21.73 13.04
C THR A 58 5.75 22.73 12.42
N LYS A 59 4.47 22.40 12.43
CA LYS A 59 3.39 23.37 12.56
C LYS A 59 2.18 22.72 13.21
#